data_AF-A0AAW0PDC5-F1
#
_entry.id   AF-A0AAW0PDC5-F1
#
_cell.length_a   1.000
_cell.length_b   1.000
_cell.length_c   1.000
_cell.angle_alpha   90.00
_cell.angle_beta   90.00
_cell.angle_gamma   90.00
#
_symmetry.space_group_name_H-M   'P 1'
#
loop_
_entity.id
_entity.type
_entity.pdbx_description
1 polymer ?
#
loop_
_entity_poly.entity_id
_entity_poly.type
_entity_poly.pdbx_seq_one_letter_code
_entity_poly.pdbx_strand_id
1 'polypeptide(L)'
;MAPGGSFVWTDKEVELLLSVTLEYKVNKTHESIDWESCQSKYMDILAQYLEQYPSETSTEFPHEKRELTRAILTTKLKAVRGKYRQAVDSGRRSGHGIVVLLYFELCEQIWGGSSATTTMSSGFETNDLDQSLPVPSPSTSSSSTLEPTENVSDTETDNSVALQ
;
A
#
# COMPACT_ATOMS: atom_id res chain seq x y z
N MET A 1 -39.25 -6.08 -11.89
CA MET A 1 -38.80 -7.35 -12.50
C MET A 1 -37.91 -6.98 -13.68
N ALA A 2 -36.62 -7.31 -13.63
CA ALA A 2 -35.63 -6.82 -14.60
C ALA A 2 -34.94 -8.00 -15.31
N PRO A 3 -34.97 -8.09 -16.65
CA PRO A 3 -34.24 -9.11 -17.41
C PRO A 3 -32.76 -8.72 -17.51
N GLY A 4 -32.08 -8.64 -16.37
CA GLY A 4 -30.65 -8.38 -16.29
C GLY A 4 -29.87 -9.62 -16.69
N GLY A 5 -29.72 -9.87 -18.00
CA GLY A 5 -28.80 -10.87 -18.52
C GLY A 5 -27.40 -10.59 -17.96
N SER A 6 -26.79 -11.59 -17.33
CA SER A 6 -25.45 -11.42 -16.74
C SER A 6 -24.42 -11.25 -17.85
N PHE A 7 -23.76 -10.09 -17.92
CA PHE A 7 -22.67 -9.82 -18.88
C PHE A 7 -21.56 -10.89 -18.74
N VAL A 8 -21.36 -11.70 -19.78
CA VAL A 8 -20.48 -12.89 -19.74
C VAL A 8 -19.12 -12.55 -20.37
N TRP A 9 -18.27 -11.90 -19.58
CA TRP A 9 -16.88 -11.62 -19.94
C TRP A 9 -16.15 -12.87 -20.44
N THR A 10 -15.59 -12.81 -21.65
CA THR A 10 -14.61 -13.81 -22.12
C THR A 10 -13.25 -13.60 -21.46
N ASP A 11 -12.35 -14.57 -21.60
CA ASP A 11 -10.96 -14.41 -21.19
C ASP A 11 -10.22 -13.30 -21.96
N LYS A 12 -10.46 -13.14 -23.27
CA LYS A 12 -9.81 -12.08 -24.07
C LYS A 12 -10.29 -10.67 -23.72
N GLU A 13 -11.54 -10.51 -23.31
CA GLU A 13 -12.04 -9.25 -22.76
C GLU A 13 -11.40 -8.92 -21.40
N VAL A 14 -11.07 -9.91 -20.56
CA VAL A 14 -10.32 -9.70 -19.30
C VAL A 14 -8.87 -9.34 -19.58
N GLU A 15 -8.23 -10.06 -20.50
CA GLU A 15 -6.84 -9.84 -20.92
C GLU A 15 -6.64 -8.40 -21.43
N LEU A 16 -7.52 -7.95 -22.33
CA LEU A 16 -7.54 -6.59 -22.84
C LEU A 16 -7.80 -5.55 -21.74
N LEU A 17 -8.78 -5.79 -20.86
CA LEU A 17 -9.10 -4.86 -19.77
C LEU A 17 -7.92 -4.66 -18.81
N LEU A 18 -7.20 -5.73 -18.48
CA LEU A 18 -6.03 -5.65 -17.61
C LEU A 18 -4.83 -5.01 -18.33
N SER A 19 -4.60 -5.34 -19.59
CA SER A 19 -3.53 -4.73 -20.41
C SER A 19 -3.71 -3.21 -20.54
N VAL A 20 -4.93 -2.74 -20.85
CA VAL A 20 -5.25 -1.30 -20.91
C VAL A 20 -5.18 -0.64 -19.52
N THR A 21 -5.58 -1.32 -18.45
CA THR A 21 -5.41 -0.80 -17.07
C THR A 21 -3.93 -0.63 -16.71
N LEU A 22 -3.08 -1.57 -17.13
CA LEU A 22 -1.63 -1.50 -16.94
C LEU A 22 -1.00 -0.37 -17.77
N GLU A 23 -1.39 -0.22 -19.04
CA GLU A 23 -0.95 0.87 -19.91
C GLU A 23 -1.31 2.25 -19.31
N TYR A 24 -2.56 2.42 -18.86
CA TYR A 24 -3.00 3.63 -18.16
C TYR A 24 -2.16 3.91 -16.89
N LYS A 25 -1.89 2.88 -16.09
CA LYS A 25 -1.01 2.98 -14.91
C LYS A 25 0.40 3.42 -15.31
N VAL A 26 1.00 2.80 -16.32
CA VAL A 26 2.38 3.11 -16.77
C VAL A 26 2.46 4.55 -17.27
N ASN A 27 1.51 4.99 -18.11
CA ASN A 27 1.44 6.37 -18.57
C ASN A 27 1.30 7.37 -17.39
N LYS A 28 0.41 7.11 -16.43
CA LYS A 28 0.27 7.99 -15.25
C LYS A 28 1.50 7.96 -14.34
N THR A 29 2.20 6.83 -14.24
CA THR A 29 3.47 6.72 -13.53
C THR A 29 4.57 7.58 -14.20
N HIS A 30 4.61 7.66 -15.53
CA HIS A 30 5.49 8.57 -16.26
C HIS A 30 5.18 10.06 -15.99
N GLU A 31 3.89 10.40 -15.81
CA GLU A 31 3.46 11.73 -15.34
C GLU A 31 3.75 11.97 -13.83
N SER A 32 4.33 10.99 -13.11
CA SER A 32 4.48 10.99 -11.64
C SER A 32 3.16 11.08 -10.86
N ILE A 33 2.06 10.63 -11.46
CA ILE A 33 0.71 10.62 -10.88
C ILE A 33 0.34 9.20 -10.45
N ASP A 34 -0.13 9.04 -9.21
CA ASP A 34 -0.81 7.80 -8.82
C ASP A 34 -2.14 7.65 -9.59
N TRP A 35 -2.21 6.64 -10.44
CA TRP A 35 -3.40 6.30 -11.22
C TRP A 35 -4.62 5.96 -10.33
N GLU A 36 -4.43 5.48 -9.09
CA GLU A 36 -5.52 5.23 -8.15
C GLU A 36 -6.12 6.51 -7.56
N SER A 37 -5.40 7.63 -7.56
CA SER A 37 -5.92 8.96 -7.22
C SER A 37 -6.83 9.56 -8.31
N CYS A 38 -6.60 9.24 -9.59
CA CYS A 38 -7.30 9.84 -10.72
C CYS A 38 -8.82 9.59 -10.69
N GLN A 39 -9.65 10.62 -10.52
CA GLN A 39 -11.11 10.47 -10.49
C GLN A 39 -11.69 9.95 -11.83
N SER A 40 -11.02 10.30 -12.93
CA SER A 40 -11.39 9.97 -14.30
C SER A 40 -11.08 8.54 -14.72
N LYS A 41 -10.16 7.81 -14.04
CA LYS A 41 -9.56 6.54 -14.53
C LYS A 41 -10.50 5.53 -15.17
N TYR A 42 -11.71 5.35 -14.63
CA TYR A 42 -12.68 4.36 -15.14
C TYR A 42 -13.38 4.80 -16.44
N MET A 43 -13.31 6.09 -16.79
CA MET A 43 -13.68 6.63 -18.11
C MET A 43 -12.48 6.57 -19.06
N ASP A 44 -11.28 6.91 -18.58
CA ASP A 44 -10.06 6.96 -19.39
C ASP A 44 -9.69 5.54 -19.89
N ILE A 45 -9.65 4.56 -18.97
CA ILE A 45 -9.46 3.13 -19.26
C ILE A 45 -10.59 2.61 -20.16
N LEU A 46 -11.83 3.13 -20.04
CA LEU A 46 -12.91 2.75 -20.94
C LEU A 46 -12.70 3.29 -22.36
N ALA A 47 -12.22 4.52 -22.53
CA ALA A 47 -11.94 5.09 -23.83
C ALA A 47 -10.86 4.27 -24.56
N GLN A 48 -9.73 4.01 -23.88
CA GLN A 48 -8.65 3.16 -24.40
C GLN A 48 -9.10 1.72 -24.68
N TYR A 49 -9.93 1.15 -23.80
CA TYR A 49 -10.51 -0.20 -24.01
C TYR A 49 -11.40 -0.22 -25.26
N LEU A 50 -12.28 0.77 -25.45
CA LEU A 50 -13.15 0.85 -26.62
C LEU A 50 -12.39 1.17 -27.92
N GLU A 51 -11.24 1.84 -27.84
CA GLU A 51 -10.32 2.05 -28.96
C GLU A 51 -9.67 0.73 -29.39
N GLN A 52 -9.09 -0.01 -28.45
CA GLN A 52 -8.40 -1.29 -28.71
C GLN A 52 -9.35 -2.50 -28.93
N TYR A 53 -10.62 -2.42 -28.49
CA TYR A 53 -11.61 -3.49 -28.69
C TYR A 53 -11.85 -3.74 -30.19
N PRO A 54 -11.97 -5.00 -30.67
CA PRO A 54 -12.23 -5.27 -32.09
C PRO A 54 -13.51 -4.64 -32.64
N SER A 55 -13.54 -4.38 -33.95
CA SER A 55 -14.73 -3.85 -34.64
C SER A 55 -15.71 -4.95 -35.09
N GLU A 56 -15.26 -6.20 -35.16
CA GLU A 56 -16.05 -7.36 -35.54
C GLU A 56 -16.32 -8.23 -34.32
N THR A 57 -17.58 -8.66 -34.13
CA THR A 57 -17.94 -9.55 -33.02
C THR A 57 -17.50 -10.98 -33.31
N SER A 58 -16.94 -11.64 -32.31
CA SER A 58 -16.35 -12.99 -32.41
C SER A 58 -16.64 -13.80 -31.15
N THR A 59 -16.23 -15.08 -31.13
CA THR A 59 -16.30 -15.91 -29.92
C THR A 59 -15.42 -15.40 -28.77
N GLU A 60 -14.39 -14.61 -29.09
CA GLU A 60 -13.49 -14.00 -28.10
C GLU A 60 -13.96 -12.60 -27.68
N PHE A 61 -14.67 -11.88 -28.56
CA PHE A 61 -15.20 -10.54 -28.32
C PHE A 61 -16.68 -10.47 -28.77
N PRO A 62 -17.61 -10.99 -27.96
CA PRO A 62 -19.00 -11.20 -28.37
C PRO A 62 -19.91 -9.98 -28.19
N HIS A 63 -19.53 -9.03 -27.33
CA HIS A 63 -20.33 -7.84 -27.01
C HIS A 63 -20.08 -6.70 -27.99
N GLU A 64 -21.06 -5.82 -28.18
CA GLU A 64 -20.85 -4.59 -28.93
C GLU A 64 -20.14 -3.50 -28.10
N LYS A 65 -19.36 -2.63 -28.76
CA LYS A 65 -18.80 -1.40 -28.18
C LYS A 65 -19.86 -0.48 -27.53
N ARG A 66 -21.15 -0.61 -27.90
CA ARG A 66 -22.27 0.14 -27.31
C ARG A 66 -22.76 -0.42 -25.97
N GLU A 67 -22.54 -1.71 -25.70
CA GLU A 67 -22.95 -2.39 -24.46
C GLU A 67 -21.91 -2.22 -23.35
N LEU A 68 -20.65 -2.01 -23.75
CA LEU A 68 -19.49 -1.83 -22.88
C LEU A 68 -19.51 -0.47 -22.16
N THR A 69 -20.24 -0.41 -21.04
CA THR A 69 -20.35 0.80 -20.21
C THR A 69 -19.28 0.90 -19.12
N ARG A 70 -19.03 2.14 -18.65
CA ARG A 70 -18.22 2.44 -17.45
C ARG A 70 -18.63 1.59 -16.24
N ALA A 71 -19.92 1.33 -16.05
CA ALA A 71 -20.43 0.56 -14.93
C ALA A 71 -20.02 -0.92 -15.00
N ILE A 72 -20.13 -1.53 -16.19
CA ILE A 72 -19.71 -2.90 -16.46
C ILE A 72 -18.20 -3.06 -16.26
N LEU A 73 -17.40 -2.16 -16.86
CA LEU A 73 -15.94 -2.14 -16.73
C LEU A 73 -15.49 -1.94 -15.27
N THR A 74 -16.04 -0.94 -14.58
CA THR A 74 -15.73 -0.65 -13.16
C THR A 74 -16.04 -1.85 -12.26
N THR A 75 -17.16 -2.53 -12.51
CA THR A 75 -17.59 -3.69 -11.72
C THR A 75 -16.64 -4.87 -11.92
N LYS A 76 -16.26 -5.16 -13.17
CA LYS A 76 -15.30 -6.22 -13.49
C LYS A 76 -13.91 -5.95 -12.90
N LEU A 77 -13.36 -4.75 -13.10
CA LEU A 77 -12.01 -4.41 -12.64
C LEU A 77 -11.92 -4.48 -11.11
N LYS A 78 -12.95 -4.02 -10.39
CA LYS A 78 -13.08 -4.20 -8.93
C LYS A 78 -13.18 -5.67 -8.52
N ALA A 79 -13.93 -6.49 -9.25
CA ALA A 79 -14.07 -7.91 -8.96
C ALA A 79 -12.75 -8.68 -9.18
N VAL A 80 -11.96 -8.32 -10.20
CA VAL A 80 -10.62 -8.89 -10.42
C VAL A 80 -9.67 -8.47 -9.29
N ARG A 81 -9.59 -7.17 -8.95
CA ARG A 81 -8.78 -6.69 -7.81
C ARG A 81 -9.18 -7.32 -6.48
N GLY A 82 -10.47 -7.63 -6.29
CA GLY A 82 -10.98 -8.36 -5.13
C GLY A 82 -10.42 -9.77 -5.05
N LYS A 83 -10.51 -10.54 -6.15
CA LYS A 83 -9.98 -11.91 -6.25
C LYS A 83 -8.45 -11.97 -6.16
N TYR A 84 -7.75 -11.00 -6.75
CA TYR A 84 -6.29 -10.88 -6.66
C TYR A 84 -5.85 -10.71 -5.20
N ARG A 85 -6.40 -9.71 -4.49
CA ARG A 85 -6.11 -9.51 -3.07
C ARG A 85 -6.43 -10.75 -2.24
N GLN A 86 -7.60 -11.36 -2.42
CA GLN A 86 -7.96 -12.59 -1.71
C GLN A 86 -6.96 -13.74 -1.93
N ALA A 87 -6.35 -13.86 -3.13
CA ALA A 87 -5.32 -14.86 -3.41
C ALA A 87 -3.95 -14.53 -2.78
N VAL A 88 -3.60 -13.24 -2.69
CA VAL A 88 -2.37 -12.76 -2.01
C VAL A 88 -2.54 -12.87 -0.48
N ASP A 89 -3.56 -12.21 0.06
CA ASP A 89 -3.84 -12.08 1.51
C ASP A 89 -4.01 -13.43 2.21
N SER A 90 -4.54 -14.44 1.52
CA SER A 90 -4.79 -15.76 2.12
C SER A 90 -3.54 -16.66 2.20
N GLY A 91 -2.46 -16.33 1.49
CA GLY A 91 -1.16 -17.04 1.49
C GLY A 91 -1.16 -18.50 1.01
N ARG A 92 -2.33 -19.15 0.98
CA ARG A 92 -2.51 -20.57 0.68
C ARG A 92 -2.70 -20.79 -0.82
N ARG A 93 -1.67 -21.31 -1.48
CA ARG A 93 -1.68 -21.83 -2.88
C ARG A 93 -2.56 -23.10 -3.05
N SER A 94 -3.69 -23.18 -2.34
CA SER A 94 -4.43 -24.42 -2.05
C SER A 94 -5.93 -24.25 -2.32
N GLY A 95 -6.39 -24.68 -3.50
CA GLY A 95 -7.78 -25.10 -3.72
C GLY A 95 -8.70 -24.17 -4.54
N HIS A 96 -8.29 -22.94 -4.88
CA HIS A 96 -9.13 -22.01 -5.67
C HIS A 96 -8.40 -21.38 -6.88
N GLY A 97 -7.12 -21.69 -7.09
CA GLY A 97 -6.25 -21.01 -8.05
C GLY A 97 -6.20 -21.65 -9.43
N ILE A 98 -7.13 -21.27 -10.32
CA ILE A 98 -6.95 -21.37 -11.78
C ILE A 98 -7.11 -19.99 -12.42
N VAL A 99 -8.30 -19.37 -12.31
CA VAL A 99 -8.60 -18.09 -12.98
C VAL A 99 -7.80 -16.89 -12.44
N VAL A 100 -7.23 -16.99 -11.23
CA VAL A 100 -6.32 -15.96 -10.70
C VAL A 100 -4.87 -16.19 -11.13
N LEU A 101 -4.49 -17.42 -11.53
CA LEU A 101 -3.17 -17.69 -12.11
C LEU A 101 -3.05 -17.10 -13.52
N LEU A 102 -4.10 -17.26 -14.34
CA LEU A 102 -4.08 -16.92 -15.78
C LEU A 102 -3.82 -15.42 -16.05
N TYR A 103 -4.13 -14.55 -15.09
CA TYR A 103 -3.83 -13.12 -15.12
C TYR A 103 -2.98 -12.64 -13.93
N PHE A 104 -2.30 -13.55 -13.21
CA PHE A 104 -1.60 -13.19 -11.97
C PHE A 104 -0.58 -12.08 -12.22
N GLU A 105 0.26 -12.26 -13.23
CA GLU A 105 1.33 -11.31 -13.59
C GLU A 105 0.79 -9.92 -13.95
N LEU A 106 -0.29 -9.82 -14.74
CA LEU A 106 -0.94 -8.54 -15.01
C LEU A 106 -1.50 -7.90 -13.72
N CYS A 107 -2.13 -8.71 -12.86
CA CYS A 107 -2.66 -8.20 -11.58
C CYS A 107 -1.55 -7.77 -10.62
N GLU A 108 -0.38 -8.42 -10.65
CA GLU A 108 0.82 -8.09 -9.88
C GLU A 108 1.49 -6.82 -10.43
N GLN A 109 1.65 -6.68 -11.74
CA GLN A 109 2.14 -5.46 -12.37
C GLN A 109 1.21 -4.25 -12.12
N ILE A 110 -0.11 -4.45 -11.99
CA ILE A 110 -1.07 -3.39 -11.63
C ILE A 110 -1.06 -3.10 -10.11
N TRP A 111 -1.21 -4.11 -9.24
CA TRP A 111 -1.50 -3.95 -7.80
C TRP A 111 -0.50 -4.59 -6.81
N GLY A 112 0.49 -5.37 -7.27
CA GLY A 112 1.49 -6.02 -6.40
C GLY A 112 2.48 -5.05 -5.74
N GLY A 113 2.61 -3.84 -6.29
CA GLY A 113 3.52 -2.81 -5.77
C GLY A 113 4.99 -3.08 -6.14
N SER A 114 5.89 -2.23 -5.66
CA SER A 114 7.32 -2.53 -5.67
C SER A 114 7.67 -3.23 -4.36
N SER A 115 8.24 -4.43 -4.42
CA SER A 115 8.62 -5.19 -3.22
C SER A 115 9.89 -4.61 -2.58
N ALA A 116 9.70 -3.51 -1.84
CA ALA A 116 10.75 -2.79 -1.10
C ALA A 116 10.51 -2.79 0.42
N THR A 117 9.41 -3.39 0.89
CA THR A 117 8.98 -3.40 2.31
C THR A 117 8.53 -4.79 2.78
N THR A 118 9.18 -5.85 2.28
CA THR A 118 9.10 -7.17 2.92
C THR A 118 9.73 -7.12 4.31
N THR A 119 8.88 -7.19 5.33
CA THR A 119 9.20 -7.53 6.73
C THR A 119 10.33 -6.73 7.40
N MET A 120 9.99 -5.59 8.01
CA MET A 120 10.63 -5.21 9.27
C MET A 120 10.10 -6.12 10.38
N SER A 121 10.76 -7.27 10.58
CA SER A 121 10.43 -8.23 11.63
C SER A 121 10.92 -7.71 12.99
N SER A 122 10.17 -6.76 13.55
CA SER A 122 10.49 -6.08 14.82
C SER A 122 10.19 -6.97 16.04
N GLY A 123 10.89 -8.09 16.15
CA GLY A 123 10.93 -8.88 17.38
C GLY A 123 11.65 -8.10 18.48
N PHE A 124 10.91 -7.58 19.45
CA PHE A 124 11.48 -6.97 20.65
C PHE A 124 11.70 -8.06 21.71
N GLU A 125 12.83 -8.75 21.63
CA GLU A 125 13.23 -9.73 22.67
C GLU A 125 13.84 -9.00 23.88
N THR A 126 12.98 -8.39 24.69
CA THR A 126 13.36 -7.92 26.03
C THR A 126 13.61 -9.13 26.92
N ASN A 127 14.88 -9.42 27.22
CA ASN A 127 15.30 -10.50 28.11
C ASN A 127 15.94 -9.94 29.38
N ASP A 128 15.18 -9.94 30.47
CA ASP A 128 15.66 -9.67 31.84
C ASP A 128 15.98 -10.99 32.55
N LEU A 129 17.25 -11.23 32.95
CA LEU A 129 17.64 -11.73 34.29
C LEU A 129 19.18 -11.86 34.51
N ASP A 130 19.69 -11.01 35.40
CA ASP A 130 20.54 -11.28 36.60
C ASP A 130 21.95 -11.96 36.60
N GLN A 131 22.82 -11.37 37.45
CA GLN A 131 23.90 -11.95 38.30
C GLN A 131 25.26 -12.49 37.78
N SER A 132 26.39 -11.83 38.18
CA SER A 132 27.34 -12.27 39.24
C SER A 132 28.88 -11.95 39.10
N LEU A 133 29.36 -10.87 39.80
CA LEU A 133 30.57 -10.77 40.71
C LEU A 133 32.02 -11.20 40.26
N PRO A 134 33.15 -11.03 41.03
CA PRO A 134 33.50 -10.17 42.22
C PRO A 134 34.91 -9.43 42.25
N VAL A 135 35.06 -8.38 43.12
CA VAL A 135 36.26 -7.83 43.88
C VAL A 135 37.61 -7.42 43.20
N PRO A 136 38.60 -6.74 43.87
CA PRO A 136 38.69 -5.96 45.14
C PRO A 136 39.07 -4.43 44.95
N SER A 137 38.85 -3.42 45.81
CA SER A 137 39.18 -3.10 47.25
C SER A 137 40.64 -2.67 47.54
N PRO A 138 40.99 -1.87 48.59
CA PRO A 138 40.32 -0.76 49.35
C PRO A 138 41.21 0.55 49.44
N SER A 139 40.95 1.69 50.13
CA SER A 139 40.68 1.93 51.58
C SER A 139 40.41 3.41 51.97
N THR A 140 39.55 3.67 53.00
CA THR A 140 39.60 4.70 54.11
C THR A 140 39.83 6.21 53.82
N SER A 141 39.21 7.23 54.46
CA SER A 141 38.44 7.41 55.73
C SER A 141 37.35 8.51 55.55
N SER A 142 36.17 8.52 56.21
CA SER A 142 35.82 9.03 57.58
C SER A 142 36.24 10.50 57.86
N SER A 143 35.45 11.43 58.46
CA SER A 143 34.11 11.39 59.12
C SER A 143 33.50 12.82 59.28
N SER A 144 32.20 12.93 59.62
CA SER A 144 31.57 14.06 60.39
C SER A 144 31.41 15.46 59.72
N THR A 145 30.59 16.42 60.19
CA THR A 145 29.33 16.46 61.02
C THR A 145 28.76 17.91 61.03
N LEU A 146 27.43 18.07 60.86
CA LEU A 146 26.56 19.26 61.16
C LEU A 146 26.62 20.58 60.33
N GLU A 147 25.48 21.28 60.46
CA GLU A 147 24.96 22.60 60.01
C GLU A 147 25.69 23.89 60.49
N PRO A 148 25.28 25.13 60.12
CA PRO A 148 24.59 25.63 58.90
C PRO A 148 25.15 27.02 58.42
N THR A 149 24.27 27.92 57.94
CA THR A 149 24.35 29.41 57.90
C THR A 149 24.82 30.11 56.61
N GLU A 150 23.82 30.69 55.93
CA GLU A 150 23.72 32.05 55.36
C GLU A 150 24.99 32.90 55.11
N ASN A 151 25.11 33.49 53.91
CA ASN A 151 24.80 34.93 53.73
C ASN A 151 24.59 35.31 52.24
N VAL A 152 24.04 36.51 51.99
CA VAL A 152 23.71 37.08 50.66
C VAL A 152 24.60 38.28 50.31
N SER A 153 24.99 38.41 49.03
CA SER A 153 25.22 39.65 48.27
C SER A 153 25.35 39.24 46.78
N ASP A 154 24.65 39.81 45.79
CA ASP A 154 24.62 41.21 45.31
C ASP A 154 25.95 41.59 44.61
N THR A 155 26.00 42.15 43.39
CA THR A 155 25.01 42.85 42.51
C THR A 155 25.21 42.44 41.03
N GLU A 156 24.20 42.46 40.14
CA GLU A 156 23.79 43.54 39.20
C GLU A 156 24.90 44.17 38.31
N THR A 157 24.69 44.68 37.09
CA THR A 157 23.50 45.23 36.38
C THR A 157 23.56 44.85 34.87
N ASP A 158 22.46 44.52 34.16
CA ASP A 158 21.47 45.40 33.45
C ASP A 158 22.00 46.03 32.12
N ASN A 159 21.28 46.24 31.00
CA ASN A 159 19.88 46.12 30.50
C ASN A 159 19.98 45.43 29.08
N SER A 160 18.99 45.06 28.24
CA SER A 160 17.52 45.19 28.05
C SER A 160 17.01 43.93 27.28
N VAL A 161 15.74 43.51 27.12
CA VAL A 161 14.36 44.09 27.26
C VAL A 161 13.91 44.98 26.08
N ALA A 162 12.80 44.76 25.36
CA ALA A 162 11.90 43.60 25.19
C ALA A 162 10.99 43.79 23.94
N LEU A 163 10.22 42.74 23.59
CA LEU A 163 8.85 42.74 23.02
C LEU A 163 8.35 43.96 22.21
N GLN A 164 7.77 43.72 21.02
CA GLN A 164 6.32 43.39 20.93
C GLN A 164 5.96 42.70 19.60
#